data_AF-A0A3C0JCQ9-F1
#
_entry.id   AF-A0A3C0JCQ9-F1
#
_cell.length_a   1.000
_cell.length_b   1.000
_cell.length_c   1.000
_cell.angle_alpha   90.00
_cell.angle_beta   90.00
_cell.angle_gamma   90.00
#
_symmetry.space_group_name_H-M   'P 1'
#
loop_
_entity.id
_entity.type
_entity.pdbx_description
1 polymer ?
#
loop_
_entity_poly.entity_id
_entity_poly.type
_entity_poly.pdbx_seq_one_letter_code
_entity_poly.pdbx_strand_id
1 'polypeptide(L)' 'MHAPPLADLDAVRAALDDPAQRAAVEHLARAQWRDGDVAEARQAMRDAFRRGPRWSSPAPARQRDELPPLYPDR' A
#
# COMPACT_ATOMS: atom_id res chain seq x y z
N MET A 1 -7.43 20.35 -0.06
CA MET A 1 -7.00 19.22 -0.92
C MET A 1 -6.98 17.98 -0.05
N HIS A 2 -7.89 17.03 -0.25
CA HIS A 2 -7.84 15.74 0.46
C HIS A 2 -6.75 14.90 -0.21
N ALA A 3 -5.61 14.74 0.45
CA ALA A 3 -4.62 13.74 0.02
C ALA A 3 -5.26 12.35 0.19
N PRO A 4 -5.08 11.43 -0.76
CA PRO A 4 -5.53 10.06 -0.58
C PRO A 4 -4.87 9.47 0.69
N PRO A 5 -5.58 8.63 1.45
CA PRO A 5 -5.08 8.09 2.72
C PRO A 5 -3.85 7.19 2.56
N LEU A 6 -3.54 6.76 1.33
CA LEU A 6 -2.36 5.99 0.96
C LEU A 6 -1.60 6.77 -0.11
N ALA A 7 -0.32 7.07 0.18
CA ALA A 7 0.51 7.93 -0.67
C ALA A 7 0.86 7.28 -2.02
N ASP A 8 1.11 5.96 -2.02
CA ASP A 8 1.66 5.24 -3.18
C ASP A 8 1.18 3.78 -3.24
N LEU A 9 1.40 3.12 -4.39
CA LEU A 9 1.10 1.69 -4.62
C LEU A 9 1.75 0.77 -3.59
N ASP A 10 2.93 1.11 -3.08
CA ASP A 10 3.60 0.34 -2.02
C ASP A 10 2.84 0.41 -0.69
N ALA A 11 2.30 1.58 -0.35
CA ALA A 11 1.44 1.74 0.83
C ALA A 11 0.14 0.94 0.69
N VAL A 12 -0.44 0.90 -0.52
CA VAL A 12 -1.59 0.04 -0.83
C VAL A 12 -1.23 -1.43 -0.66
N ARG A 13 -0.09 -1.89 -1.21
CA ARG A 13 0.38 -3.27 -1.07
C ARG A 13 0.63 -3.66 0.39
N ALA A 14 1.10 -2.73 1.22
CA ALA A 14 1.31 -2.96 2.64
C ALA A 14 -0.02 -3.08 3.42
N ALA A 15 -1.05 -2.34 3.02
CA ALA A 15 -2.37 -2.32 3.66
C ALA A 15 -3.27 -3.51 3.28
N LEU A 16 -2.93 -4.27 2.23
CA LEU A 16 -3.70 -5.43 1.79
C LEU A 16 -3.33 -6.69 2.57
N ASP A 17 -4.34 -7.43 3.01
CA ASP A 17 -4.19 -8.71 3.72
C ASP A 17 -4.03 -9.89 2.74
N ASP A 18 -4.71 -9.81 1.59
CA ASP A 18 -4.77 -10.90 0.63
C ASP A 18 -3.50 -10.94 -0.25
N PRO A 19 -2.75 -12.07 -0.25
CA PRO A 19 -1.52 -12.18 -1.02
C PRO A 19 -1.74 -12.10 -2.54
N ALA A 20 -2.88 -12.52 -3.07
CA ALA A 20 -3.19 -12.41 -4.49
C ALA A 20 -3.42 -10.95 -4.91
N GLN A 21 -4.05 -10.16 -4.03
CA GLN A 21 -4.24 -8.73 -4.25
C GLN A 21 -2.92 -7.97 -4.20
N ARG A 22 -2.02 -8.35 -3.29
CA ARG A 22 -0.66 -7.79 -3.20
C ARG A 22 0.16 -8.08 -4.45
N ALA A 23 0.10 -9.32 -4.96
CA ALA A 23 0.80 -9.73 -6.18
C ALA A 23 0.29 -8.97 -7.43
N ALA A 24 -1.02 -8.74 -7.52
CA ALA A 24 -1.61 -7.98 -8.63
C ALA A 24 -1.15 -6.51 -8.63
N VAL A 25 -1.10 -5.87 -7.45
CA VAL A 25 -0.57 -4.50 -7.28
C VAL A 25 0.91 -4.42 -7.67
N GLU A 26 1.71 -5.42 -7.30
CA GLU A 26 3.11 -5.49 -7.67
C GLU A 26 3.33 -5.69 -9.18
N HIS A 27 2.47 -6.48 -9.83
CA HIS A 27 2.50 -6.65 -11.28
C HIS A 27 2.23 -5.30 -11.98
N LEU A 28 1.20 -4.57 -11.54
CA LEU A 28 0.93 -3.23 -12.05
C LEU A 28 2.11 -2.27 -11.83
N ALA A 29 2.70 -2.31 -10.63
CA ALA A 29 3.89 -1.52 -10.29
C ALA A 29 5.10 -1.88 -11.16
N ARG A 30 5.23 -3.10 -11.68
CA ARG A 30 6.28 -3.43 -12.66
C ARG A 30 5.94 -2.99 -14.07
N ALA A 31 4.68 -3.17 -14.49
CA ALA A 31 4.20 -2.81 -15.81
C ALA A 31 4.24 -1.29 -16.07
N GLN A 32 4.26 -0.47 -15.03
CA GLN A 32 4.40 0.99 -15.18
C GLN A 32 5.85 1.45 -15.41
N TRP A 33 6.87 0.64 -15.05
CA TRP A 33 8.29 1.02 -15.13
C TRP A 33 9.08 0.25 -16.22
N ARG A 34 8.53 -0.83 -16.76
CA ARG A 34 9.02 -1.50 -17.98
C ARG A 34 7.91 -1.51 -19.02
N ASP A 35 8.24 -1.82 -20.27
CA ASP A 35 7.28 -2.14 -21.35
C ASP A 35 6.52 -3.46 -21.04
N GLY A 36 5.99 -3.57 -19.82
CA GLY A 36 5.27 -4.72 -19.33
C GLY A 36 3.83 -4.66 -19.81
N ASP A 37 3.22 -5.84 -19.94
CA ASP A 37 1.90 -5.96 -20.54
C ASP A 37 0.83 -5.39 -19.59
N VAL A 38 0.48 -4.11 -19.81
CA VAL A 38 -0.52 -3.39 -19.02
C VAL A 38 -1.88 -4.07 -19.11
N ALA A 39 -2.17 -4.81 -20.18
CA ALA A 39 -3.41 -5.56 -20.33
C ALA A 39 -3.44 -6.76 -19.36
N GLU A 40 -2.34 -7.50 -19.25
CA GLU A 40 -2.20 -8.61 -18.30
C GLU A 40 -2.32 -8.12 -16.85
N ALA A 41 -1.61 -7.04 -16.50
CA ALA A 41 -1.68 -6.44 -15.16
C ALA A 41 -3.11 -5.98 -14.81
N ARG A 42 -3.84 -5.41 -15.77
CA ARG A 42 -5.25 -5.04 -15.60
C ARG A 42 -6.17 -6.23 -15.44
N GLN A 43 -5.90 -7.35 -16.12
CA GLN A 43 -6.67 -8.58 -15.97
C GLN A 43 -6.46 -9.18 -14.59
N ALA A 44 -5.20 -9.27 -14.13
CA ALA A 44 -4.85 -9.77 -12.81
C ALA A 44 -5.48 -8.93 -11.68
N MET A 45 -5.50 -7.60 -11.82
CA MET A 45 -6.22 -6.73 -10.88
C MET A 45 -7.72 -7.04 -10.86
N ARG A 46 -8.37 -7.16 -12.02
CA ARG A 46 -9.81 -7.42 -12.06
C ARG A 46 -10.18 -8.74 -11.40
N ASP A 47 -9.35 -9.76 -11.55
CA ASP A 47 -9.57 -11.07 -10.91
C ASP A 47 -9.34 -11.01 -9.39
N ALA A 48 -8.18 -10.49 -8.97
CA ALA A 48 -7.80 -10.43 -7.55
C ALA A 48 -8.74 -9.54 -6.72
N PHE A 49 -9.27 -8.47 -7.31
CA PHE A 49 -10.21 -7.55 -6.67
C PHE A 49 -11.69 -7.84 -6.97
N ARG A 50 -12.02 -8.95 -7.64
CA ARG A 50 -13.41 -9.30 -8.01
C ARG A 50 -14.38 -9.34 -6.82
N ARG A 51 -13.88 -9.74 -5.64
CA ARG A 51 -14.65 -9.81 -4.39
C ARG A 51 -14.52 -8.55 -3.52
N GLY A 52 -13.83 -7.53 -4.02
CA GLY A 52 -13.46 -6.33 -3.27
C GLY A 52 -12.09 -6.43 -2.58
N PRO A 53 -11.48 -5.30 -2.21
CA PRO A 53 -10.20 -5.25 -1.51
C PRO A 53 -10.31 -5.79 -0.08
N ARG A 54 -9.37 -6.67 0.31
CA ARG A 54 -9.25 -7.19 1.66
C ARG A 54 -8.15 -6.41 2.38
N TRP A 55 -8.57 -5.45 3.18
CA TRP A 55 -7.66 -4.65 3.98
C TRP A 55 -7.22 -5.43 5.21
N SER A 56 -5.92 -5.36 5.53
CA SER A 56 -5.41 -5.82 6.81
C SER A 56 -5.78 -4.76 7.84
N SER A 57 -6.35 -5.17 8.98
CA SER A 57 -6.61 -4.24 10.07
C SER A 57 -5.28 -3.59 10.46
N PRO A 58 -5.18 -2.25 10.49
CA PRO A 58 -3.94 -1.61 10.85
C PRO A 58 -3.53 -2.10 12.24
N ALA A 59 -2.36 -2.73 12.33
CA ALA A 59 -1.71 -2.92 13.61
C ALA A 59 -1.60 -1.52 14.26
N PRO A 60 -1.98 -1.35 15.54
CA PRO A 60 -1.98 -0.05 16.18
C PRO A 60 -0.61 0.59 15.96
N ALA A 61 -0.60 1.79 15.38
CA ALA A 61 0.62 2.53 15.13
C ALA A 61 1.42 2.53 16.43
N ARG A 62 2.61 1.93 16.39
CA ARG A 62 3.47 1.87 17.56
C ARG A 62 3.69 3.31 18.01
N GLN A 63 3.16 3.62 19.19
CA GLN A 63 3.17 4.95 19.78
C GLN A 63 4.59 5.48 19.62
N ARG A 64 4.72 6.55 18.83
CA ARG A 64 6.01 7.11 18.49
C ARG A 64 6.56 7.60 19.81
N ASP A 65 7.49 6.84 20.38
CA ASP A 65 8.13 7.08 21.66
C ASP A 65 8.48 8.57 21.72
N GLU A 66 7.78 9.28 22.60
CA GLU A 66 7.86 10.72 22.75
C GLU A 66 9.23 11.00 23.34
N LEU A 67 10.25 11.14 22.48
CA LEU A 67 11.59 11.44 22.96
C LEU A 67 11.51 12.73 23.80
N PRO A 68 11.96 12.68 25.07
CA PRO A 68 11.95 13.87 25.90
C PRO A 68 12.85 14.95 25.29
N PRO A 69 12.50 16.24 25.42
CA PRO A 69 13.25 17.32 24.82
C PRO A 69 14.70 17.31 25.33
N LEU A 70 15.66 17.34 24.39
CA LEU A 70 17.10 17.23 24.66
C LEU A 70 17.75 18.49 25.25
N TYR A 71 16.97 19.54 25.52
CA TYR A 71 17.46 20.76 26.14
C TYR A 71 16.58 21.15 27.34
N PRO A 72 17.16 21.29 28.54
CA PRO A 72 16.46 21.90 29.67
C PRO A 72 16.27 23.41 29.43
N ASP A 73 15.14 23.97 29.91
CA ASP A 73 14.87 25.41 29.85
C ASP A 73 15.83 26.16 30.79
N ARG A 74 16.59 27.06 30.17
CA ARG A 74 17.48 28.14 30.68
C ARG A 74 18.95 27.83 30.93
#